data_AF-A0A929FQH7-F1
#
_entry.id   AF-A0A929FQH7-F1
#
_cell.length_a   1.000
_cell.length_b   1.000
_cell.length_c   1.000
_cell.angle_alpha   90.00
_cell.angle_beta   90.00
_cell.angle_gamma   90.00
#
_symmetry.space_group_name_H-M   'P 1'
#
loop_
_entity.id
_entity.type
_entity.pdbx_description
1 polymer ?
#
loop_
_entity_poly.entity_id
_entity_poly.type
_entity_poly.pdbx_seq_one_letter_code
_entity_poly.pdbx_strand_id
1 'polypeptide(L)'
;MGSSSPAPACALPRFGATAARRALLRRACWWGSSYRSNRSVYGSEKVEQEVSCYYLADEIRGTYRGMMIAIPPCEWKVFEQMSLMELTQVLLDLAGLVNLRAFLRHPRLEKKTNFRLKRQRPANRPHVSTAKILAQTKAKKLTP
;
A
#
# COMPACT_ATOMS: atom_id res chain seq x y z
N MET A 1 -31.96 48.24 1.92
CA MET A 1 -30.69 47.58 1.53
C MET A 1 -30.51 46.38 2.43
N GLY A 2 -30.44 45.17 1.85
CA GLY A 2 -30.35 43.93 2.61
C GLY A 2 -30.94 42.75 1.86
N SER A 3 -30.56 42.58 0.59
CA SER A 3 -30.92 41.42 -0.22
C SER A 3 -30.08 40.22 0.20
N SER A 4 -30.67 39.32 0.98
CA SER A 4 -30.10 38.00 1.27
C SER A 4 -30.36 37.05 0.08
N SER A 5 -29.34 36.81 -0.74
CA SER A 5 -29.36 35.73 -1.74
C SER A 5 -29.17 34.37 -1.06
N PRO A 6 -30.00 33.36 -1.33
CA PRO A 6 -29.76 32.00 -0.86
C PRO A 6 -28.71 31.30 -1.74
N ALA A 7 -27.85 30.51 -1.10
CA ALA A 7 -26.82 29.69 -1.74
C ALA A 7 -27.45 28.62 -2.67
N PRO A 8 -26.86 28.31 -3.84
CA PRO A 8 -27.37 27.26 -4.71
C PRO A 8 -27.07 25.88 -4.11
N ALA A 9 -28.14 25.14 -3.86
CA ALA A 9 -28.09 23.73 -3.47
C ALA A 9 -27.40 22.89 -4.56
N CYS A 10 -26.33 22.19 -4.19
CA CYS A 10 -25.68 21.20 -5.04
C CYS A 10 -26.64 20.03 -5.27
N ALA A 11 -27.28 20.00 -6.43
CA ALA A 11 -28.07 18.86 -6.89
C ALA A 11 -27.13 17.70 -7.29
N LEU A 12 -27.27 16.55 -6.62
CA LEU A 12 -26.60 15.31 -7.00
C LEU A 12 -27.24 14.73 -8.28
N PRO A 13 -26.46 14.33 -9.29
CA PRO A 13 -27.00 13.65 -10.46
C PRO A 13 -27.45 12.22 -10.12
N ARG A 14 -28.69 11.88 -10.50
CA ARG A 14 -29.24 10.51 -10.47
C ARG A 14 -28.61 9.70 -11.60
N PHE A 15 -27.66 8.84 -11.28
CA PHE A 15 -27.07 7.91 -12.25
C PHE A 15 -27.96 6.68 -12.46
N GLY A 16 -28.41 6.49 -13.71
CA GLY A 16 -29.21 5.33 -14.16
C GLY A 16 -28.40 4.04 -14.30
N ALA A 17 -29.10 2.91 -14.18
CA ALA A 17 -28.59 1.54 -14.03
C ALA A 17 -27.86 0.93 -15.25
N THR A 18 -27.47 1.71 -16.26
CA THR A 18 -26.68 1.26 -17.42
C THR A 18 -25.17 1.49 -17.27
N ALA A 19 -24.72 2.04 -16.14
CA ALA A 19 -23.32 2.34 -15.84
C ALA A 19 -22.47 1.12 -15.42
N ALA A 20 -23.10 0.02 -14.98
CA ALA A 20 -22.39 -1.13 -14.42
C ALA A 20 -21.51 -1.89 -15.43
N ARG A 21 -21.88 -1.91 -16.72
CA ARG A 21 -21.08 -2.60 -17.76
C ARG A 21 -19.86 -1.81 -18.24
N ARG A 22 -19.88 -0.47 -18.20
CA ARG A 22 -18.70 0.37 -18.49
C ARG A 22 -17.74 0.51 -17.30
N ALA A 23 -18.21 0.26 -16.08
CA ALA A 23 -17.41 0.33 -14.86
C ALA A 23 -16.38 -0.80 -14.73
N LEU A 24 -16.53 -1.91 -15.46
CA LEU A 24 -15.57 -3.03 -15.41
C LEU A 24 -14.39 -2.83 -16.36
N LEU A 25 -14.60 -2.25 -17.55
CA LEU A 25 -13.51 -1.94 -18.49
C LEU A 25 -12.65 -0.74 -18.04
N ARG A 26 -13.13 0.08 -17.11
CA ARG A 26 -12.34 1.18 -16.51
C ARG A 26 -11.49 0.77 -15.30
N ARG A 27 -11.64 -0.45 -14.77
CA ARG A 27 -10.76 -0.95 -13.67
C ARG A 27 -9.35 -1.28 -14.14
N ALA A 28 -9.17 -1.64 -15.42
CA ALA A 28 -7.84 -1.87 -16.00
C ALA A 28 -7.08 -0.56 -16.32
N CYS A 29 -7.79 0.57 -16.43
CA CYS A 29 -7.20 1.87 -16.80
C CYS A 29 -6.86 2.76 -15.59
N TRP A 30 -7.33 2.41 -14.38
CA TRP A 30 -7.14 3.25 -13.18
C TRP A 30 -5.87 2.93 -12.37
N TRP A 31 -5.04 1.97 -12.81
CA TRP A 31 -3.74 1.67 -12.20
C TRP A 31 -2.54 2.18 -13.02
N GLY A 32 -2.76 2.73 -14.21
CA GLY A 32 -1.68 3.11 -15.15
C GLY A 32 -1.25 4.58 -15.12
N SER A 33 -2.07 5.50 -14.60
CA SER A 33 -1.80 6.94 -14.79
C SER A 33 -0.67 7.48 -13.89
N SER A 34 -0.56 7.03 -12.64
CA SER A 34 0.52 7.48 -11.73
C SER A 34 1.87 6.83 -12.04
N TYR A 35 1.85 5.63 -12.64
CA TYR A 35 3.04 4.95 -13.11
C TYR A 35 3.69 5.62 -14.33
N ARG A 36 2.91 6.35 -15.15
CA ARG A 36 3.37 6.90 -16.42
C ARG A 36 4.28 8.14 -16.28
N SER A 37 4.04 9.02 -15.30
CA SER A 37 4.88 10.21 -15.09
C SER A 37 6.27 9.84 -14.57
N ASN A 38 6.34 8.96 -13.56
CA ASN A 38 7.62 8.44 -13.04
C ASN A 38 8.42 7.71 -14.14
N ARG A 39 7.74 7.00 -15.02
CA ARG A 39 8.35 6.31 -16.17
C ARG A 39 8.98 7.28 -17.19
N SER A 40 8.36 8.46 -17.35
CA SER A 40 8.84 9.51 -18.25
C SER A 40 10.11 10.19 -17.73
N VAL A 41 10.24 10.36 -16.40
CA VAL A 41 11.37 11.08 -15.78
C VAL A 41 12.56 10.16 -15.54
N TYR A 42 12.35 8.94 -15.04
CA TYR A 42 13.42 8.04 -14.61
C TYR A 42 13.72 6.90 -15.60
N GLY A 43 12.92 6.77 -16.66
CA GLY A 43 13.04 5.71 -17.66
C GLY A 43 12.25 4.46 -17.29
N SER A 44 11.79 3.76 -18.33
CA SER A 44 10.88 2.61 -18.23
C SER A 44 11.43 1.42 -17.44
N GLU A 45 12.68 1.11 -17.69
CA GLU A 45 13.32 -0.11 -17.23
C GLU A 45 13.69 -0.04 -15.74
N LYS A 46 14.21 1.11 -15.29
CA LYS A 46 14.58 1.35 -13.89
C LYS A 46 13.37 1.31 -12.97
N VAL A 47 12.26 1.91 -13.37
CA VAL A 47 11.04 1.96 -12.54
C VAL A 47 10.42 0.56 -12.38
N GLU A 48 10.35 -0.24 -13.45
CA GLU A 48 9.75 -1.58 -13.38
C GLU A 48 10.61 -2.58 -12.59
N GLN A 49 11.94 -2.44 -12.66
CA GLN A 49 12.85 -3.38 -12.03
C GLN A 49 13.14 -3.03 -10.57
N GLU A 50 13.27 -1.74 -10.26
CA GLU A 50 13.77 -1.28 -8.96
C GLU A 50 12.63 -0.86 -8.02
N VAL A 51 11.51 -0.35 -8.54
CA VAL A 51 10.46 0.23 -7.68
C VAL A 51 9.40 -0.81 -7.31
N SER A 52 9.18 -1.01 -6.01
CA SER A 52 8.11 -1.87 -5.55
C SER A 52 6.78 -1.14 -5.53
N CYS A 53 5.82 -1.63 -6.31
CA CYS A 53 4.44 -1.13 -6.28
C CYS A 53 3.78 -1.21 -4.91
N TYR A 54 4.15 -2.23 -4.12
CA TYR A 54 3.60 -2.42 -2.79
C TYR A 54 3.90 -1.23 -1.86
N TYR A 55 5.15 -0.77 -1.82
CA TYR A 55 5.54 0.37 -0.96
C TYR A 55 4.92 1.69 -1.45
N LEU A 56 4.79 1.88 -2.76
CA LEU A 56 4.08 3.05 -3.31
C LEU A 56 2.61 3.07 -2.88
N ALA A 57 1.92 1.93 -3.00
CA ALA A 57 0.51 1.83 -2.62
C ALA A 57 0.31 2.06 -1.11
N ASP A 58 1.23 1.58 -0.28
CA ASP A 58 1.17 1.76 1.17
C ASP A 58 1.38 3.23 1.57
N GLU A 59 2.36 3.91 0.98
CA GLU A 59 2.58 5.33 1.20
C GLU A 59 1.40 6.18 0.72
N ILE A 60 0.83 5.90 -0.45
CA ILE A 60 -0.37 6.60 -0.93
C ILE A 60 -1.52 6.41 0.06
N ARG A 61 -1.71 5.18 0.57
CA ARG A 61 -2.77 4.90 1.55
C ARG A 61 -2.56 5.65 2.86
N GLY A 62 -1.33 5.70 3.37
CA GLY A 62 -0.97 6.40 4.60
C GLY A 62 -1.14 7.91 4.48
N THR A 63 -0.56 8.49 3.43
CA THR A 63 -0.56 9.93 3.18
C THR A 63 -1.94 10.46 2.81
N TYR A 64 -2.72 9.72 2.00
CA TYR A 64 -4.07 10.13 1.60
C TYR A 64 -4.97 10.40 2.82
N ARG A 65 -4.92 9.51 3.82
CA ARG A 65 -5.69 9.69 5.05
C ARG A 65 -5.29 10.97 5.79
N GLY A 66 -3.99 11.25 5.87
CA GLY A 66 -3.48 12.48 6.51
C GLY A 66 -3.88 13.74 5.74
N MET A 67 -3.78 13.71 4.41
CA MET A 67 -4.17 14.82 3.53
C MET A 67 -5.67 15.13 3.65
N MET A 68 -6.53 14.12 3.72
CA MET A 68 -7.98 14.33 3.89
C MET A 68 -8.35 15.00 5.23
N ILE A 69 -7.47 14.94 6.24
CA ILE A 69 -7.66 15.61 7.53
C ILE A 69 -7.09 17.04 7.48
N ALA A 70 -5.91 17.20 6.88
CA ALA A 70 -5.19 18.47 6.87
C ALA A 70 -5.74 19.49 5.86
N ILE A 71 -6.29 19.02 4.74
CA ILE A 71 -6.67 19.86 3.59
C ILE A 71 -8.21 19.90 3.47
N PRO A 72 -8.85 21.07 3.60
CA PRO A 72 -10.30 21.20 3.44
C PRO A 72 -10.73 20.92 1.99
N PRO A 73 -11.98 20.46 1.78
CA PRO A 73 -12.49 20.08 0.45
C PRO A 73 -12.47 21.22 -0.59
N CYS A 74 -12.49 22.48 -0.14
CA CYS A 74 -12.45 23.64 -1.03
C CYS A 74 -11.13 23.77 -1.78
N GLU A 75 -10.01 23.38 -1.17
CA GLU A 75 -8.68 23.46 -1.78
C GLU A 75 -8.48 22.42 -2.89
N TRP A 76 -9.22 21.30 -2.83
CA TRP A 76 -9.19 20.27 -3.87
C TRP A 76 -9.85 20.72 -5.19
N LYS A 77 -10.70 21.75 -5.17
CA LYS A 77 -11.39 22.27 -6.37
C LYS A 77 -10.44 22.87 -7.40
N VAL A 78 -9.25 23.32 -6.97
CA VAL A 78 -8.25 23.89 -7.89
C VAL A 78 -7.83 22.85 -8.92
N PHE A 79 -7.69 21.58 -8.52
CA PHE A 79 -7.34 20.49 -9.42
C PHE A 79 -8.47 20.09 -10.38
N GLU A 80 -9.74 20.36 -10.02
CA GLU A 80 -10.89 20.11 -10.89
C GLU A 80 -10.99 21.15 -12.03
N GLN A 81 -10.52 22.37 -11.76
CA GLN A 81 -10.58 23.50 -12.69
C GLN A 81 -9.37 23.58 -13.64
N MET A 82 -8.26 22.91 -13.31
CA MET A 82 -7.06 22.90 -14.17
C MET A 82 -7.30 22.17 -15.49
N SER A 83 -6.65 22.67 -16.55
CA SER A 83 -6.61 21.97 -17.82
C SER A 83 -5.77 20.70 -17.73
N LEU A 84 -6.04 19.74 -18.62
CA LEU A 84 -5.31 18.46 -18.64
C LEU A 84 -3.79 18.66 -18.85
N MET A 85 -3.40 19.67 -19.62
CA MET A 85 -2.00 19.99 -19.88
C MET A 85 -1.31 20.51 -18.61
N GLU A 86 -1.90 21.46 -17.91
CA GLU A 86 -1.36 21.99 -16.65
C GLU A 86 -1.26 20.89 -15.59
N LEU A 87 -2.30 20.06 -15.48
CA LEU A 87 -2.30 18.93 -14.56
C LEU A 87 -1.18 17.93 -14.89
N THR A 88 -0.90 17.67 -16.16
CA THR A 88 0.22 16.81 -16.54
C THR A 88 1.58 17.41 -16.18
N GLN A 89 1.76 18.72 -16.32
CA GLN A 89 3.00 19.41 -15.95
C GLN A 89 3.22 19.33 -14.44
N VAL A 90 2.20 19.64 -13.64
CA VAL A 90 2.25 19.52 -12.18
C VAL A 90 2.61 18.09 -11.75
N LEU A 91 2.01 17.08 -12.38
CA LEU A 91 2.33 15.68 -12.08
C LEU A 91 3.75 15.28 -12.47
N LEU A 92 4.33 15.86 -13.51
CA LEU A 92 5.72 15.64 -13.91
C LEU A 92 6.69 16.34 -12.94
N ASP A 93 6.39 17.56 -12.52
CA ASP A 93 7.19 18.31 -11.55
C ASP A 93 7.21 17.58 -10.20
N LEU A 94 6.04 17.13 -9.74
CA LEU A 94 5.93 16.33 -8.52
C LEU A 94 6.66 14.99 -8.64
N ALA A 95 6.59 14.33 -9.81
CA ALA A 95 7.33 13.10 -10.07
C ALA A 95 8.85 13.30 -9.95
N GLY A 96 9.38 14.44 -10.39
CA GLY A 96 10.81 14.77 -10.25
C GLY A 96 11.28 14.94 -8.81
N LEU A 97 10.36 15.25 -7.88
CA LEU A 97 10.65 15.40 -6.45
C LEU A 97 10.58 14.07 -5.67
N VAL A 98 10.12 12.99 -6.29
CA VAL A 98 9.96 11.69 -5.61
C VAL A 98 11.32 11.06 -5.34
N ASN A 99 11.60 10.77 -4.07
CA ASN A 99 12.79 10.01 -3.70
C ASN A 99 12.59 8.50 -3.95
N LEU A 100 12.95 8.05 -5.15
CA LEU A 100 12.81 6.64 -5.55
C LEU A 100 13.59 5.65 -4.67
N ARG A 101 14.64 6.10 -3.96
CA ARG A 101 15.45 5.22 -3.10
C ARG A 101 14.63 4.61 -1.96
N ALA A 102 13.62 5.33 -1.47
CA ALA A 102 12.73 4.85 -0.41
C ALA A 102 11.82 3.70 -0.87
N PHE A 103 11.54 3.62 -2.17
CA PHE A 103 10.59 2.66 -2.75
C PHE A 103 11.27 1.46 -3.42
N LEU A 104 12.59 1.33 -3.22
CA LEU A 104 13.35 0.27 -3.83
C LEU A 104 12.91 -1.10 -3.30
N ARG A 105 12.71 -2.03 -4.23
CA ARG A 105 12.56 -3.43 -3.91
C ARG A 105 13.87 -3.92 -3.32
N HIS A 106 13.85 -4.39 -2.09
CA HIS A 106 15.00 -5.07 -1.54
C HIS A 106 15.21 -6.38 -2.31
N PRO A 107 16.35 -6.58 -3.01
CA PRO A 107 16.60 -7.84 -3.70
C PRO A 107 16.60 -8.96 -2.66
N ARG A 108 15.69 -9.91 -2.81
CA ARG A 108 15.65 -11.08 -1.93
C ARG A 108 16.90 -11.89 -2.21
N LEU A 109 17.87 -11.80 -1.31
CA LEU A 109 19.03 -12.69 -1.36
C LEU A 109 18.54 -14.13 -1.37
N GLU A 110 19.23 -14.97 -2.14
CA GLU A 110 18.99 -16.40 -2.10
C GLU A 110 19.00 -16.83 -0.63
N LYS A 111 17.90 -17.49 -0.21
CA LYS A 111 17.74 -17.91 1.17
C LYS A 111 18.95 -18.78 1.47
N LYS A 112 19.78 -18.35 2.44
CA LYS A 112 20.95 -19.12 2.90
C LYS A 112 20.49 -20.56 3.08
N THR A 113 20.84 -21.42 2.13
CA THR A 113 20.66 -22.85 2.29
C THR A 113 21.49 -23.15 3.51
N ASN A 114 20.80 -23.57 4.56
CA ASN A 114 21.50 -23.89 5.78
C ASN A 114 22.38 -25.09 5.45
N PHE A 115 23.66 -24.83 5.16
CA PHE A 115 24.76 -25.76 5.42
C PHE A 115 24.89 -25.94 6.94
N ARG A 116 23.76 -26.01 7.67
CA ARG A 116 23.73 -26.48 9.03
C ARG A 116 23.83 -27.98 8.88
N LEU A 117 25.02 -28.50 9.22
CA LEU A 117 25.20 -29.85 9.71
C LEU A 117 23.90 -30.28 10.40
N LYS A 118 23.29 -31.38 9.93
CA LYS A 118 22.05 -31.92 10.53
C LYS A 118 22.22 -31.89 12.04
N ARG A 119 21.34 -31.17 12.74
CA ARG A 119 21.40 -31.03 14.19
C ARG A 119 21.38 -32.43 14.81
N GLN A 120 22.53 -32.93 15.23
CA GLN A 120 22.62 -34.22 15.89
C GLN A 120 21.94 -34.06 17.26
N ARG A 121 20.75 -34.63 17.40
CA ARG A 121 20.07 -34.67 18.70
C ARG A 121 20.80 -35.71 19.54
N PRO A 122 21.27 -35.38 20.76
CA PRO A 122 21.85 -36.38 21.63
C PRO A 122 20.78 -37.41 21.98
N ALA A 123 21.07 -38.70 21.76
CA ALA A 123 20.13 -39.80 22.03
C ALA A 123 19.65 -39.82 23.50
N ASN A 124 20.46 -39.27 24.40
CA ASN A 124 20.20 -39.22 25.84
C ASN A 124 19.11 -38.21 26.26
N ARG A 125 18.55 -37.41 25.34
CA ARG A 125 17.47 -36.46 25.65
C ARG A 125 16.29 -36.63 24.68
N PRO A 126 15.41 -37.61 24.92
CA PRO A 126 14.18 -37.75 24.13
C PRO A 126 13.26 -36.56 24.35
N HIS A 127 12.49 -36.21 23.32
CA HIS A 127 11.44 -35.19 23.46
C HIS A 127 10.35 -35.73 24.38
N VAL A 128 10.10 -35.03 25.49
CA VAL A 128 9.00 -35.33 26.40
C VAL A 128 8.08 -34.12 26.49
N SER A 129 6.77 -34.36 26.43
CA SER A 129 5.77 -33.32 26.63
C SER A 129 5.78 -32.87 28.08
N THR A 130 5.45 -31.59 28.30
CA THR A 130 5.26 -31.02 29.65
C THR A 130 4.24 -31.82 30.46
N ALA A 131 3.18 -32.32 29.83
CA ALA A 131 2.20 -33.22 30.44
C ALA A 131 2.85 -34.49 31.02
N LYS A 132 3.80 -35.11 30.30
CA LYS A 132 4.50 -36.32 30.77
C LYS A 132 5.40 -36.03 31.97
N ILE A 133 6.06 -34.86 31.99
CA ILE A 133 6.87 -34.42 33.14
C ILE A 133 5.97 -34.18 34.36
N LEU A 134 4.83 -33.52 34.18
CA LEU A 134 3.87 -33.26 35.27
C LEU A 134 3.25 -34.54 35.84
N ALA A 135 3.01 -35.55 35.02
CA ALA A 135 2.53 -36.85 35.49
C ALA A 135 3.58 -37.57 36.35
N GLN A 136 4.84 -37.54 35.91
CA GLN A 136 5.96 -38.14 36.65
C GLN A 136 6.22 -37.44 37.99
N THR A 137 6.11 -36.11 38.04
CA THR A 137 6.28 -35.37 39.31
C THR A 137 5.12 -35.63 40.28
N LYS A 138 3.88 -35.76 39.78
CA LYS A 138 2.74 -36.17 40.61
C LYS A 138 2.93 -37.58 41.18
N ALA A 139 3.34 -38.55 40.36
CA ALA A 139 3.58 -39.91 40.80
C ALA A 139 4.67 -40.02 41.88
N LYS A 140 5.78 -39.27 41.73
CA LYS A 140 6.86 -39.21 42.73
C LYS A 140 6.44 -38.60 44.07
N LYS A 141 5.48 -37.67 44.06
CA LYS A 141 4.92 -37.07 45.29
C LYS A 141 3.95 -37.99 46.01
N LEU A 142 3.42 -39.02 45.33
CA LEU A 142 2.43 -39.96 45.87
C LEU A 142 3.04 -41.17 46.56
N THR A 143 4.33 -41.46 46.33
CA THR A 143 5.11 -42.43 47.11
C THR A 143 5.75 -41.72 48.31
N PRO A 144 5.38 -42.06 49.56
CA PRO A 144 6.00 -41.49 50.77
C PRO A 144 7.45 -41.93 50.95
#